data_AF-A0A2K3KL87-F1
#
_entry.id   AF-A0A2K3KL87-F1
#
_cell.length_a   1.000
_cell.length_b   1.000
_cell.length_c   1.000
_cell.angle_alpha   90.00
_cell.angle_beta   90.00
_cell.angle_gamma   90.00
#
_symmetry.space_group_name_H-M   'P 1'
#
loop_
_entity.id
_entity.type
_entity.pdbx_description
1 polymer ?
#
loop_
_entity_poly.entity_id
_entity_poly.type
_entity_poly.pdbx_seq_one_letter_code
_entity_poly.pdbx_strand_id
1 'polypeptide(L)' 'MSVMIPRNTSIPVKKTKNYLTVKDYQSVVGIKVYEGESVIASENNLLGLFKLYVPRAPRDLPFQ' A
#
# COMPACT_ATOMS: atom_id res chain seq x y z
N MET A 1 -8.03 3.58 3.48
CA MET A 1 -6.80 3.29 4.25
C MET A 1 -6.74 1.79 4.51
N SER A 2 -5.58 1.14 4.36
CA SER A 2 -5.43 -0.30 4.66
C SER A 2 -4.42 -0.46 5.78
N VAL A 3 -4.90 -0.79 6.99
CA VAL A 3 -4.03 -0.99 8.16
C VAL A 3 -3.26 -2.31 8.00
N MET A 4 -1.93 -2.22 7.91
CA MET A 4 -1.05 -3.40 7.79
C MET A 4 -0.74 -4.03 9.15
N ILE A 5 -0.35 -3.19 10.11
CA ILE A 5 0.02 -3.61 11.46
C ILE A 5 -0.85 -2.79 12.43
N PRO A 6 -1.81 -3.40 13.13
CA PRO A 6 -2.62 -2.71 14.12
C PRO A 6 -1.80 -2.16 15.28
N ARG A 7 -2.32 -1.12 15.94
CA ARG A 7 -1.71 -0.59 17.16
C ARG A 7 -1.59 -1.68 18.25
N ASN A 8 -0.55 -1.58 19.06
CA ASN A 8 -0.23 -2.50 20.17
C ASN A 8 0.06 -3.95 19.70
N THR A 9 0.41 -4.15 18.43
CA THR A 9 0.91 -5.45 17.96
C THR A 9 2.31 -5.71 18.55
N SER A 10 2.51 -6.88 19.17
CA SER A 10 3.81 -7.28 19.71
C SER A 10 4.86 -7.40 18.60
N ILE A 11 6.07 -6.89 18.85
CA ILE A 11 7.22 -7.04 17.95
C ILE A 11 8.07 -8.26 18.37
N PRO A 12 8.68 -8.98 17.41
CA PRO A 12 8.73 -8.72 15.98
C PRO A 12 7.48 -9.19 15.21
N VAL A 13 7.07 -8.44 14.18
CA VAL A 13 5.93 -8.80 13.32
C VAL A 13 6.22 -8.56 11.85
N LYS A 14 5.69 -9.45 10.99
CA LYS A 14 5.68 -9.30 9.54
C LYS A 14 4.27 -9.55 9.01
N LYS A 15 3.79 -8.69 8.11
CA LYS A 15 2.48 -8.82 7.46
C LYS A 15 2.64 -8.62 5.96
N THR A 16 1.90 -9.41 5.19
CA THR A 16 1.87 -9.35 3.73
C THR A 16 0.42 -9.26 3.28
N LYS A 17 0.14 -8.40 2.31
CA LYS A 17 -1.19 -8.27 1.68
C LYS A 17 -1.01 -8.06 0.19
N ASN A 18 -1.88 -8.70 -0.59
CA ASN A 18 -1.90 -8.55 -2.04
C ASN A 18 -2.72 -7.31 -2.40
N TYR A 19 -2.22 -6.55 -3.39
CA TYR A 19 -2.86 -5.36 -3.92
C TYR A 19 -2.93 -5.45 -5.44
N LEU A 20 -3.91 -4.77 -6.03
CA LEU A 20 -4.13 -4.71 -7.46
C LEU A 20 -3.99 -3.25 -7.94
N THR A 21 -3.66 -3.07 -9.22
CA THR A 21 -3.71 -1.75 -9.85
C THR A 21 -5.14 -1.28 -9.96
N VAL A 22 -5.35 0.02 -9.73
CA VAL A 22 -6.69 0.62 -9.76
C VAL A 22 -7.05 1.18 -11.14
N LYS A 23 -6.05 1.28 -12.05
CA LYS A 23 -6.19 1.82 -13.41
C LYS A 23 -5.54 0.89 -14.42
N ASP A 24 -6.16 0.78 -15.60
CA ASP A 24 -5.59 0.08 -16.75
C ASP A 24 -4.24 0.68 -17.15
N TYR A 25 -3.30 -0.19 -17.53
CA TYR A 25 -1.97 0.17 -18.02
C TYR A 25 -1.17 1.08 -17.09
N GLN A 26 -1.47 1.05 -15.79
CA GLN A 26 -0.71 1.75 -14.77
C GLN A 26 0.74 1.26 -14.80
N SER A 27 1.69 2.17 -15.08
CA SER A 27 3.12 1.82 -15.21
C SER A 27 3.91 2.00 -13.91
N VAL A 28 3.38 2.81 -12.99
CA VAL A 28 3.98 3.09 -11.68
C VAL A 28 2.90 3.11 -10.61
N VAL A 29 3.13 2.39 -9.52
CA VAL A 29 2.30 2.41 -8.30
C VAL A 29 3.05 3.14 -7.20
N GLY A 30 2.41 4.16 -6.60
CA GLY A 30 2.93 4.87 -5.44
C GLY A 30 2.37 4.28 -4.15
N ILE A 31 3.23 3.71 -3.31
CA ILE A 31 2.88 3.16 -2.00
C ILE A 31 3.32 4.18 -0.95
N LYS A 32 2.35 4.87 -0.36
CA LYS A 32 2.58 5.79 0.76
C LYS A 32 2.37 5.04 2.08
N VAL A 33 3.36 5.06 2.95
CA VAL A 33 3.31 4.43 4.27
C VAL A 33 3.03 5.49 5.32
N TYR A 34 2.00 5.25 6.13
CA TYR A 34 1.55 6.17 7.17
C TYR A 34 1.53 5.49 8.53
N GLU A 35 1.74 6.28 9.57
CA GLU A 35 1.61 5.92 10.99
C GLU A 35 0.56 6.81 11.65
N GLY A 36 -0.43 6.19 12.29
CA GLY A 36 -1.46 6.88 13.07
C GLY A 36 -2.76 6.10 13.12
N GLU A 37 -3.78 6.69 13.74
CA GLU A 37 -5.08 6.07 14.03
C GLU A 37 -6.24 6.68 13.24
N SER A 38 -6.03 7.79 12.52
CA SER A 38 -7.10 8.39 11.72
C SER A 38 -7.47 7.47 10.56
N VAL A 39 -8.76 7.45 10.20
CA VAL A 39 -9.28 6.75 9.01
C VAL A 39 -8.79 7.41 7.71
N ILE A 40 -8.49 8.70 7.79
CA ILE A 40 -8.04 9.51 6.65
C ILE A 40 -6.52 9.49 6.60
N ALA A 41 -5.96 8.92 5.52
CA ALA A 41 -4.52 8.73 5.39
C ALA A 41 -3.72 10.05 5.50
N SER A 42 -4.25 11.16 4.98
CA SER A 42 -3.59 12.48 5.02
C SER A 42 -3.53 13.12 6.41
N GLU A 43 -4.31 12.62 7.38
CA GLU A 43 -4.27 13.10 8.77
C GLU A 43 -3.27 12.31 9.63
N ASN A 44 -2.66 11.27 9.06
CA ASN A 44 -1.66 10.44 9.73
C ASN A 44 -0.24 10.90 9.33
N ASN A 45 0.75 10.48 10.12
CA ASN A 45 2.15 10.80 9.87
C ASN A 45 2.67 10.02 8.65
N LEU A 46 3.19 10.71 7.63
CA LEU A 46 3.78 10.05 6.45
C LEU A 46 5.19 9.58 6.78
N LEU A 47 5.40 8.26 6.82
CA LEU A 47 6.71 7.65 7.05
C LEU A 47 7.54 7.56 5.75
N GLY A 48 6.89 7.42 4.60
CA GLY A 48 7.61 7.34 3.34
C GLY A 48 6.75 7.07 2.12
N LEU A 49 7.37 7.20 0.94
CA LEU A 49 6.76 6.92 -0.36
C LEU A 49 7.69 6.00 -1.15
N PHE A 50 7.18 4.84 -1.53
CA PHE A 50 7.82 3.91 -2.45
C PHE A 50 7.15 4.00 -3.81
N LYS A 51 7.95 3.94 -4.88
CA LYS A 51 7.44 3.85 -6.25
C LYS A 51 7.82 2.49 -6.80
N LEU A 52 6.81 1.69 -7.16
CA LEU A 52 6.99 0.40 -7.79
C LEU A 52 6.66 0.53 -9.28
N TYR A 53 7.57 0.10 -10.14
CA TYR A 53 7.31 -0.03 -11.57
C TYR A 53 6.60 -1.36 -11.81
N VAL A 54 5.47 -1.31 -12.50
CA VAL A 54 4.64 -2.48 -12.81
C VAL A 54 4.49 -2.60 -14.32
N PRO A 55 4.51 -3.84 -14.86
CA PRO A 55 4.23 -4.07 -16.28
C PRO A 55 2.86 -3.49 -16.65
N ARG A 56 2.75 -2.92 -17.85
CA ARG A 56 1.48 -2.38 -18.34
C ARG A 56 0.52 -3.54 -18.62
N ALA A 57 -0.50 -3.69 -17.78
CA ALA A 57 -1.58 -4.64 -17.97
C ALA A 57 -2.95 -3.95 -17.81
N PRO A 58 -4.01 -4.45 -18.46
CA PRO A 58 -5.38 -4.09 -18.11
C PRO A 58 -5.65 -4.33 -16.61
N ARG A 59 -6.55 -3.56 -16.04
CA ARG A 59 -7.01 -3.68 -14.65
C ARG A 59 -7.54 -5.11 -14.42
N ASP A 60 -7.31 -5.63 -13.22
CA ASP A 60 -7.77 -6.94 -12.71
C ASP A 60 -7.03 -8.20 -13.23
N LEU A 61 -5.95 -8.06 -14.02
CA LEU A 61 -5.03 -9.17 -14.27
C LEU A 61 -3.98 -9.29 -13.14
N PRO A 62 -3.86 -10.44 -12.46
CA PRO A 62 -2.80 -10.65 -11.48
C PRO A 62 -1.43 -10.60 -12.18
N PHE A 63 -0.50 -9.83 -11.63
CA PHE A 63 0.89 -9.82 -12.06
C PHE A 63 1.51 -11.18 -11.73
N GLN A 64 1.87 -11.94 -12.77
CA GLN A 64 2.65 -13.19 -12.67
C GLN A 64 4.14 -12.89 -12.49
#